data_AF-A0A2N5GLE7-F1
#
_entry.id   AF-A0A2N5GLE7-F1
#
_cell.length_a   1.000
_cell.length_b   1.000
_cell.length_c   1.000
_cell.angle_alpha   90.00
_cell.angle_beta   90.00
_cell.angle_gamma   90.00
#
_symmetry.space_group_name_H-M   'P 1'
#
loop_
_entity.id
_entity.type
_entity.pdbx_description
1 polymer ?
#
loop_
_entity_poly.entity_id
_entity_poly.type
_entity_poly.pdbx_seq_one_letter_code
_entity_poly.pdbx_strand_id
1 'polypeptide(L)'
;MPYHKDKQQAFQAAQQGMENAMELYLDIVRDSASYGHQLKHLKNEVNEAYQQIENALEVASEHQRIQLEKYQQDLEEMIKGVEVGE
;
A
#
# COMPACT_ATOMS: atom_id res chain seq x y z
N MET A 1 26.50 14.83 -5.51
CA MET A 1 25.82 13.64 -4.94
C MET A 1 24.53 13.40 -5.71
N PRO A 2 24.11 12.13 -5.94
CA PRO A 2 23.20 11.77 -7.02
C PRO A 2 21.74 11.78 -6.56
N TYR A 3 21.17 12.97 -6.36
CA TYR A 3 19.77 13.21 -5.96
C TYR A 3 18.70 12.55 -6.87
N HIS A 4 19.09 11.96 -8.00
CA HIS A 4 18.18 11.28 -8.93
C HIS A 4 17.96 9.79 -8.64
N LYS A 5 18.86 9.14 -7.86
CA LYS A 5 18.69 7.71 -7.54
C LYS A 5 17.53 7.46 -6.58
N ASP A 6 17.27 8.39 -5.66
CA ASP A 6 16.23 8.26 -4.64
C ASP A 6 14.80 8.38 -5.22
N LYS A 7 14.61 9.15 -6.32
CA LYS A 7 13.27 9.42 -6.86
C LYS A 7 12.61 8.23 -7.53
N GLN A 8 13.35 7.54 -8.39
CA GLN A 8 12.84 6.35 -9.07
C GLN A 8 12.65 5.19 -8.09
N GLN A 9 13.54 5.09 -7.10
CA GLN A 9 13.45 4.07 -6.05
C GLN A 9 12.22 4.28 -5.17
N ALA A 10 11.88 5.51 -4.81
CA ALA A 10 10.70 5.78 -3.97
C ALA A 10 9.38 5.39 -4.67
N PHE A 11 9.22 5.74 -5.95
CA PHE A 11 8.02 5.35 -6.70
C PHE A 11 7.91 3.82 -6.88
N GLN A 12 9.03 3.16 -7.18
CA GLN A 12 9.06 1.69 -7.30
C GLN A 12 8.75 1.00 -5.97
N ALA A 13 9.28 1.51 -4.86
CA ALA A 13 8.97 1.00 -3.53
C ALA A 13 7.47 1.12 -3.24
N ALA A 14 6.88 2.31 -3.45
CA ALA A 14 5.44 2.52 -3.26
C ALA A 14 4.58 1.58 -4.13
N GLN A 15 4.99 1.33 -5.38
CA GLN A 15 4.31 0.37 -6.25
C GLN A 15 4.40 -1.06 -5.68
N GLN A 16 5.57 -1.49 -5.23
CA GLN A 16 5.75 -2.81 -4.63
C GLN A 16 4.94 -2.97 -3.34
N GLY A 17 4.90 -1.95 -2.49
CA GLY A 17 4.09 -1.97 -1.26
C GLY A 17 2.60 -2.12 -1.56
N MET A 18 2.10 -1.44 -2.60
CA MET A 18 0.71 -1.62 -3.05
C MET A 18 0.45 -3.04 -3.54
N GLU A 19 1.33 -3.58 -4.40
CA GLU A 19 1.18 -4.95 -4.93
C GLU A 19 1.14 -6.00 -3.80
N ASN A 20 2.06 -5.89 -2.83
CA ASN A 20 2.07 -6.77 -1.65
C ASN A 20 0.77 -6.69 -0.83
N ALA A 21 0.28 -5.48 -0.56
CA ALA A 21 -0.96 -5.28 0.18
C ALA A 21 -2.17 -5.85 -0.57
N MET A 22 -2.20 -5.67 -1.89
CA MET A 22 -3.26 -6.21 -2.75
C MET A 22 -3.27 -7.74 -2.77
N GLU A 23 -2.10 -8.38 -2.88
CA GLU A 23 -1.99 -9.84 -2.80
C GLU A 23 -2.55 -10.38 -1.48
N LEU A 24 -2.16 -9.79 -0.35
CA LEU A 24 -2.67 -10.18 0.96
C LEU A 24 -4.18 -9.92 1.12
N TYR A 25 -4.68 -8.84 0.53
CA TYR A 25 -6.11 -8.52 0.53
C TYR A 25 -6.91 -9.58 -0.23
N LEU A 26 -6.41 -10.04 -1.39
CA LEU A 26 -7.05 -11.09 -2.19
C LEU A 26 -7.00 -12.46 -1.49
N ASP A 27 -5.97 -12.72 -0.70
CA ASP A 27 -5.77 -13.99 0.02
C ASP A 27 -6.52 -14.06 1.37
N ILE A 28 -7.16 -12.97 1.82
CA ILE A 28 -7.81 -12.95 3.12
C ILE A 28 -9.08 -13.83 3.13
N VAL A 29 -9.15 -14.76 4.08
CA VAL A 29 -10.31 -15.68 4.22
C VAL A 29 -10.98 -15.44 5.58
N ARG A 30 -12.16 -14.81 5.55
CA ARG A 30 -12.91 -14.36 6.75
C ARG A 30 -13.27 -15.49 7.71
N ASP A 31 -13.69 -16.63 7.17
CA ASP A 31 -14.12 -17.78 8.00
C ASP A 31 -12.96 -18.68 8.44
N SER A 32 -11.71 -18.28 8.18
CA SER A 32 -10.53 -19.06 8.57
C SER A 32 -10.13 -18.80 10.02
N ALA A 33 -9.60 -19.82 10.69
CA ALA A 33 -8.98 -19.65 12.02
C ALA A 33 -7.78 -18.67 12.00
N SER A 34 -7.20 -18.43 10.82
CA SER A 34 -6.09 -17.51 10.58
C SER A 34 -6.52 -16.06 10.29
N TYR A 35 -7.81 -15.76 10.20
CA TYR A 35 -8.31 -14.46 9.74
C TYR A 35 -7.69 -13.28 10.53
N GLY A 36 -7.68 -13.35 11.86
CA GLY A 36 -7.11 -12.28 12.69
C GLY A 36 -5.62 -12.04 12.44
N HIS A 37 -4.85 -13.10 12.15
CA HIS A 37 -3.44 -12.97 11.80
C HIS A 37 -3.25 -12.37 10.40
N GLN A 38 -4.03 -12.83 9.41
CA GLN A 38 -4.02 -12.31 8.05
C GLN A 38 -4.41 -10.82 8.02
N LEU A 39 -5.47 -10.45 8.74
CA LEU A 39 -5.91 -9.06 8.88
C LEU A 39 -4.82 -8.17 9.50
N LYS A 40 -4.15 -8.66 10.55
CA LYS A 40 -3.03 -7.94 11.16
C LYS A 40 -1.87 -7.76 10.18
N HIS A 41 -1.53 -8.81 9.42
CA HIS A 41 -0.46 -8.73 8.42
C HIS A 41 -0.79 -7.73 7.31
N LEU A 42 -2.01 -7.79 6.76
CA LEU A 42 -2.50 -6.83 5.78
C LEU A 42 -2.43 -5.39 6.30
N LYS A 43 -2.87 -5.14 7.54
CA LYS A 43 -2.78 -3.81 8.18
C LYS A 43 -1.35 -3.30 8.26
N ASN A 44 -0.39 -4.17 8.54
CA ASN A 44 1.02 -3.77 8.58
C ASN A 44 1.54 -3.41 7.18
N GLU A 45 1.30 -4.25 6.17
CA GLU A 45 1.74 -3.97 4.79
C GLU A 45 1.08 -2.71 4.23
N VAL A 46 -0.21 -2.49 4.51
CA VAL A 46 -0.90 -1.25 4.12
C VAL A 46 -0.24 -0.03 4.75
N ASN A 47 0.11 -0.07 6.03
CA ASN A 47 0.80 1.03 6.70
C ASN A 47 2.19 1.28 6.10
N GLU A 48 2.94 0.22 5.79
CA GLU A 48 4.25 0.33 5.12
C GLU A 48 4.12 0.93 3.72
N ALA A 49 3.13 0.49 2.94
CA ALA A 49 2.84 1.04 1.61
C ALA A 49 2.46 2.52 1.69
N TYR A 50 1.66 2.94 2.67
CA TYR A 50 1.35 4.35 2.92
C TYR A 50 2.61 5.19 3.14
N GLN A 51 3.52 4.74 4.00
CA GLN A 51 4.77 5.46 4.25
C GLN A 51 5.65 5.56 2.99
N GLN A 52 5.72 4.48 2.20
CA GLN A 52 6.44 4.50 0.93
C GLN A 52 5.81 5.47 -0.08
N ILE A 53 4.48 5.54 -0.13
CA ILE A 53 3.75 6.50 -0.97
C ILE A 53 4.03 7.94 -0.54
N GLU A 54 3.98 8.25 0.76
CA GLU A 54 4.29 9.59 1.27
C GLU A 54 5.70 10.03 0.88
N ASN A 55 6.68 9.16 1.08
CA ASN A 55 8.06 9.40 0.64
C ASN A 55 8.16 9.60 -0.89
N ALA A 56 7.41 8.83 -1.67
CA ALA A 56 7.40 8.97 -3.13
C ALA A 56 6.74 10.28 -3.58
N LEU A 57 5.70 10.75 -2.90
CA LEU A 57 4.99 12.00 -3.22
C LEU A 57 5.90 13.23 -3.07
N GLU A 58 6.88 13.21 -2.16
CA GLU A 58 7.85 14.31 -1.98
C GLU A 58 8.67 14.60 -3.24
N VAL A 59 8.94 13.57 -4.04
CA VAL A 59 9.86 13.63 -5.18
C VAL A 59 9.21 13.31 -6.53
N ALA A 60 7.94 12.91 -6.52
CA ALA A 60 7.17 12.48 -7.68
C ALA A 60 6.88 13.62 -8.67
N SER A 61 6.90 13.27 -9.96
CA SER A 61 6.29 14.10 -11.02
C SER A 61 4.76 14.15 -10.86
N GLU A 62 4.10 15.08 -11.54
CA GLU A 62 2.64 15.22 -11.50
C GLU A 62 1.90 13.93 -11.88
N HIS A 63 2.35 13.23 -12.93
CA HIS A 63 1.78 11.94 -13.31
C HIS A 63 1.97 10.88 -12.22
N GLN A 64 3.16 10.83 -11.62
CA GLN A 64 3.42 9.90 -10.51
C GLN A 64 2.60 10.23 -9.28
N ARG A 65 2.36 11.53 -8.99
CA ARG A 65 1.50 11.97 -7.88
C ARG A 65 0.07 11.47 -8.04
N ILE A 66 -0.52 11.63 -9.22
CA ILE A 66 -1.87 11.11 -9.50
C ILE A 66 -1.95 9.60 -9.24
N GLN A 67 -0.93 8.86 -9.67
CA GLN A 67 -0.87 7.40 -9.45
C GLN A 67 -0.71 7.04 -7.96
N LEU A 68 0.12 7.78 -7.23
CA LEU A 68 0.37 7.57 -5.80
C LEU A 68 -0.86 7.92 -4.94
N GLU A 69 -1.55 9.02 -5.26
CA GLU A 69 -2.82 9.38 -4.60
C GLU A 69 -3.90 8.31 -4.83
N LYS A 70 -3.93 7.72 -6.03
CA LYS A 70 -4.80 6.58 -6.30
C LYS A 70 -4.46 5.39 -5.41
N TYR A 71 -3.17 5.05 -5.26
CA TYR A 71 -2.77 3.98 -4.34
C TYR A 71 -3.19 4.26 -2.90
N GLN A 72 -3.13 5.51 -2.42
CA GLN A 72 -3.63 5.85 -1.08
C GLN A 72 -5.13 5.59 -0.93
N GLN A 73 -5.92 5.88 -1.97
CA GLN A 73 -7.37 5.59 -1.97
C GLN A 73 -7.62 4.08 -1.97
N ASP A 74 -6.94 3.35 -2.86
CA ASP A 74 -7.08 1.90 -2.98
C ASP A 74 -6.73 1.19 -1.65
N LEU A 75 -5.65 1.61 -0.97
CA LEU A 75 -5.24 1.08 0.33
C LEU A 75 -6.28 1.34 1.43
N GLU A 76 -6.92 2.52 1.41
CA GLU A 76 -7.97 2.87 2.37
C GLU A 76 -9.21 1.98 2.17
N GLU A 77 -9.59 1.77 0.91
CA GLU A 77 -10.69 0.90 0.54
C GLU A 77 -10.44 -0.56 0.91
N MET A 78 -9.21 -1.06 0.77
CA MET A 78 -8.84 -2.42 1.21
C MET A 78 -9.08 -2.62 2.71
N ILE A 79 -8.60 -1.70 3.55
CA ILE A 79 -8.77 -1.78 5.00
C ILE A 79 -10.25 -1.68 5.39
N LYS A 80 -10.98 -0.71 4.83
CA LYS A 80 -12.42 -0.60 5.07
C LYS A 80 -13.16 -1.87 4.62
N GLY A 81 -12.78 -2.44 3.48
CA GLY A 81 -13.39 -3.64 2.93
C GLY A 81 -13.25 -4.87 3.83
N VAL A 82 -12.16 -4.98 4.60
CA VAL A 82 -11.98 -6.07 5.57
C VAL A 82 -12.56 -5.74 6.95
N GLU A 83 -12.65 -4.46 7.34
CA GLU A 83 -13.20 -4.04 8.64
C GLU A 83 -14.74 -3.96 8.66
N VAL A 84 -15.38 -3.49 7.59
CA VAL A 84 -16.84 -3.22 7.54
C VAL A 84 -17.66 -4.51 7.28
N GLY A 85 -17.02 -5.67 7.26
CA GLY A 85 -17.68 -6.97 7.13
C GLY A 85 -18.32 -7.52 8.42
N GLU A 86 -18.46 -6.71 9.47
CA GLU A 86 -19.07 -7.04 10.77
C GLU A 86 -20.58 -6.78 10.84
#